data_AF-A0A9W8DLQ5-F1
#
_entry.id   AF-A0A9W8DLQ5-F1
#
_cell.length_a   1.000
_cell.length_b   1.000
_cell.length_c   1.000
_cell.angle_alpha   90.00
_cell.angle_beta   90.00
_cell.angle_gamma   90.00
#
_symmetry.space_group_name_H-M   'P 1'
#
loop_
_entity.id
_entity.type
_entity.pdbx_description
1 polymer ?
#
loop_
_entity_poly.entity_id
_entity_poly.type
_entity_poly.pdbx_seq_one_letter_code
_entity_poly.pdbx_strand_id
1 'polypeptide(L)'
;MRATKFSLYGLFLAAVTAASAAADGQAVVPNRYIVRFRNSVARSSATTMSEADITKVLDKSGIEVEVKHTYSNPTFNAASVVITGDDTQAIQDLNEVADVWPVSVMTLPSWKGESL
;
A
#
# COMPACT_ATOMS: atom_id res chain seq x y z
N MET A 1 21.26 -60.74 9.23
CA MET A 1 21.71 -59.42 9.71
C MET A 1 20.72 -58.39 9.22
N ARG A 2 20.05 -57.68 10.14
CA ARG A 2 18.89 -56.81 9.84
C ARG A 2 19.36 -55.40 9.45
N ALA A 3 18.91 -54.89 8.32
CA ALA A 3 19.15 -53.52 7.87
C ALA A 3 18.24 -52.56 8.64
N THR A 4 18.86 -51.66 9.40
CA THR A 4 18.18 -50.60 10.18
C THR A 4 17.73 -49.49 9.22
N LYS A 5 16.42 -49.30 9.08
CA LYS A 5 15.82 -48.20 8.30
C LYS A 5 15.73 -46.97 9.21
N PHE A 6 16.43 -45.87 8.86
CA PHE A 6 16.21 -44.57 9.49
C PHE A 6 15.03 -43.87 8.80
N SER A 7 13.97 -43.64 9.57
CA SER A 7 12.79 -42.88 9.16
C SER A 7 13.12 -41.37 9.18
N LEU A 8 13.00 -40.70 8.04
CA LEU A 8 13.36 -39.29 7.84
C LEU A 8 12.16 -38.34 7.97
N TYR A 9 11.20 -38.64 8.86
CA TYR A 9 9.98 -37.84 9.08
C TYR A 9 10.08 -36.89 10.28
N GLY A 10 11.29 -36.42 10.62
CA GLY A 10 11.56 -35.70 11.86
C GLY A 10 12.22 -34.33 11.70
N LEU A 11 11.86 -33.54 10.69
CA LEU A 11 12.29 -32.13 10.65
C LEU A 11 11.14 -31.21 10.22
N PHE A 12 10.16 -31.11 11.11
CA PHE A 12 9.26 -29.97 11.16
C PHE A 12 10.03 -28.74 11.70
N LEU A 13 9.64 -27.56 11.20
CA LEU A 13 10.00 -26.21 11.67
C LEU A 13 11.45 -25.76 11.44
N ALA A 14 11.64 -24.93 10.42
CA ALA A 14 12.06 -23.52 10.60
C ALA A 14 12.54 -22.97 9.27
N ALA A 15 11.70 -22.18 8.60
CA ALA A 15 12.10 -21.01 7.81
C ALA A 15 10.85 -20.46 7.13
N VAL A 16 9.97 -19.86 7.93
CA VAL A 16 9.33 -18.61 7.48
C VAL A 16 10.49 -17.67 7.25
N THR A 17 11.04 -17.67 6.03
CA THR A 17 11.85 -16.56 5.56
C THR A 17 10.87 -15.41 5.38
N ALA A 18 10.62 -14.72 6.49
CA ALA A 18 10.33 -13.30 6.49
C ALA A 18 11.37 -12.68 5.55
N ALA A 19 10.94 -12.38 4.34
CA ALA A 19 11.64 -11.47 3.46
C ALA A 19 11.51 -10.09 4.08
N SER A 20 12.30 -9.84 5.13
CA SER A 20 12.67 -8.51 5.57
C SER A 20 13.58 -7.92 4.49
N ALA A 21 12.95 -7.45 3.42
CA ALA A 21 13.56 -6.49 2.53
C ALA A 21 13.70 -5.19 3.33
N ALA A 22 14.95 -4.75 3.46
CA ALA A 22 15.37 -3.55 4.14
C ALA A 22 14.48 -2.35 3.78
N ALA A 23 13.71 -1.87 4.76
CA ALA A 23 13.18 -0.53 4.74
C ALA A 23 14.10 0.31 5.64
N ASP A 24 14.97 1.11 5.02
CA ASP A 24 15.52 2.30 5.65
C ASP A 24 14.40 2.98 6.47
N GLY A 25 14.70 3.34 7.72
CA GLY A 25 13.74 3.62 8.79
C GLY A 25 12.78 4.81 8.55
N GLN A 26 11.88 4.66 7.59
CA GLN A 26 10.73 5.53 7.38
C GLN A 26 9.63 5.10 8.35
N ALA A 27 9.33 5.97 9.32
CA ALA A 27 8.21 5.76 10.22
C ALA A 27 6.91 5.84 9.42
N VAL A 28 6.22 4.72 9.27
CA VAL A 28 4.91 4.65 8.60
C VAL A 28 3.84 5.22 9.52
N VAL A 29 2.95 6.05 8.98
CA VAL A 29 1.75 6.53 9.66
C VAL A 29 0.74 5.38 9.68
N PRO A 30 0.33 4.88 10.87
CA PRO A 30 -0.55 3.73 10.96
C PRO A 30 -1.90 4.02 10.28
N ASN A 31 -2.45 2.99 9.63
CA ASN A 31 -3.76 3.00 8.96
C ASN A 31 -3.92 4.05 7.86
N ARG A 32 -2.83 4.69 7.40
CA ARG A 32 -2.90 5.73 6.38
C ARG A 32 -2.18 5.32 5.11
N TYR A 33 -2.90 5.42 4.00
CA TYR A 33 -2.43 4.94 2.70
C TYR A 33 -2.68 5.98 1.61
N ILE A 34 -1.89 5.92 0.55
CA ILE A 34 -2.13 6.59 -0.72
C ILE A 34 -2.58 5.54 -1.71
N VAL A 35 -3.81 5.65 -2.19
CA VAL A 35 -4.36 4.79 -3.25
C VAL A 35 -4.23 5.54 -4.56
N ARG A 36 -3.47 4.99 -5.50
CA ARG A 36 -3.34 5.53 -6.85
C ARG A 36 -4.30 4.80 -7.78
N PHE A 37 -5.00 5.54 -8.61
CA PHE A 37 -5.96 5.00 -9.56
C PHE A 37 -5.34 4.89 -10.96
N ARG A 38 -5.72 3.84 -11.68
CA ARG A 38 -5.41 3.69 -13.10
C ARG A 38 -6.21 4.75 -13.85
N ASN A 39 -5.53 5.48 -14.74
CA ASN A 39 -6.24 6.22 -15.77
C ASN A 39 -6.84 5.21 -16.75
N SER A 40 -8.07 4.76 -16.50
CA SER A 40 -8.80 3.83 -17.36
C SER A 40 -9.33 4.52 -18.63
N VAL A 41 -9.18 5.84 -18.77
CA VAL A 41 -9.56 6.56 -19.98
C VAL A 41 -8.42 6.49 -21.01
N ALA A 42 -8.53 5.48 -21.86
CA ALA A 42 -7.63 5.16 -22.95
C ALA A 42 -7.31 6.37 -23.85
N ARG A 43 -6.00 6.58 -24.09
CA ARG A 43 -5.37 7.20 -25.27
C ARG A 43 -5.76 8.61 -25.72
N SER A 44 -6.82 9.21 -25.18
CA SER A 44 -7.25 10.55 -25.56
C SER A 44 -8.01 11.18 -24.40
N SER A 45 -7.51 12.31 -23.93
CA SER A 45 -8.10 13.20 -22.90
C SER A 45 -7.60 12.98 -21.47
N ALA A 46 -7.00 14.05 -20.96
CA ALA A 46 -6.67 14.33 -19.58
C ALA A 46 -7.92 14.37 -18.68
N THR A 47 -8.61 13.24 -18.52
CA THR A 47 -9.79 13.18 -17.65
C THR A 47 -9.33 12.86 -16.23
N THR A 48 -9.26 13.91 -15.43
CA THR A 48 -9.02 13.80 -13.99
C THR A 48 -10.22 13.10 -13.32
N MET A 49 -9.96 12.17 -12.39
CA MET A 49 -11.05 11.53 -11.63
C MET A 49 -11.61 12.50 -10.60
N SER A 50 -12.94 12.61 -10.54
CA SER A 50 -13.59 13.40 -9.49
C SER A 50 -13.49 12.69 -8.15
N GLU A 51 -13.59 13.46 -7.05
CA GLU A 51 -13.62 12.89 -5.69
C GLU A 51 -14.79 11.92 -5.49
N ALA A 52 -15.94 12.20 -6.10
CA ALA A 52 -17.10 11.30 -6.05
C ALA A 52 -16.82 9.95 -6.73
N ASP A 53 -16.08 9.96 -7.85
CA ASP A 53 -15.69 8.72 -8.54
C ASP A 53 -14.69 7.91 -7.72
N ILE A 54 -13.71 8.59 -7.11
CA ILE A 54 -12.72 7.99 -6.20
C ILE A 54 -13.41 7.31 -5.02
N THR A 55 -14.31 8.01 -4.33
CA THR A 55 -15.05 7.47 -3.19
C THR A 55 -15.90 6.28 -3.62
N LYS A 56 -16.58 6.36 -4.77
CA LYS A 56 -17.38 5.25 -5.31
C LYS A 56 -16.55 4.02 -5.66
N VAL A 57 -15.33 4.20 -6.15
CA VAL A 57 -14.41 3.07 -6.41
C VAL A 57 -13.99 2.42 -5.09
N LEU A 58 -13.61 3.22 -4.09
CA LEU A 58 -13.19 2.71 -2.79
C LEU A 58 -14.32 1.97 -2.05
N ASP A 59 -15.56 2.44 -2.17
CA ASP A 59 -16.75 1.79 -1.61
C ASP A 59 -16.95 0.35 -2.14
N LYS A 60 -16.50 0.06 -3.37
CA LYS A 60 -16.56 -1.30 -3.93
C LYS A 60 -15.67 -2.31 -3.20
N SER A 61 -14.67 -1.85 -2.45
CA SER A 61 -13.80 -2.74 -1.66
C SER A 61 -14.55 -3.39 -0.50
N GLY A 62 -15.70 -2.84 -0.09
CA GLY A 62 -16.45 -3.31 1.08
C GLY A 62 -15.77 -3.00 2.41
N ILE A 63 -14.72 -2.17 2.40
CA ILE A 63 -13.98 -1.74 3.58
C ILE A 63 -14.39 -0.33 3.95
N GLU A 64 -14.43 -0.03 5.25
CA GLU A 64 -14.63 1.33 5.73
C GLU A 64 -13.36 2.15 5.47
N VAL A 65 -13.47 3.09 4.52
CA VAL A 65 -12.39 3.95 4.08
C VAL A 65 -12.79 5.41 4.29
N GLU A 66 -11.97 6.17 5.02
CA GLU A 66 -12.13 7.61 5.18
C GLU A 66 -11.16 8.36 4.26
N VAL A 67 -11.69 9.09 3.28
CA VAL A 67 -10.88 9.91 2.37
C VAL A 67 -10.48 11.20 3.07
N LYS A 68 -9.17 11.42 3.24
CA LYS A 68 -8.62 12.65 3.85
C LYS A 68 -8.28 13.71 2.81
N HIS A 69 -7.80 13.29 1.64
CA HIS A 69 -7.41 14.20 0.59
C HIS A 69 -7.42 13.49 -0.77
N THR A 70 -7.78 14.21 -1.83
CA THR A 70 -7.72 13.72 -3.21
C THR A 70 -6.69 14.49 -4.02
N TYR A 71 -5.88 13.75 -4.78
CA TYR A 71 -4.90 14.28 -5.71
C TYR A 71 -5.46 14.04 -7.11
N SER A 72 -5.76 15.12 -7.81
CA SER A 72 -6.60 15.12 -8.99
C SER A 72 -5.85 15.89 -10.09
N ASN A 73 -4.91 15.21 -10.77
CA ASN A 73 -4.12 15.78 -11.86
C ASN A 73 -4.19 14.91 -13.12
N PRO A 74 -3.99 15.48 -14.33
CA PRO A 74 -4.01 14.75 -15.59
C PRO A 74 -3.13 13.49 -15.65
N THR A 75 -2.00 13.52 -14.94
CA THR A 75 -0.99 12.46 -14.92
C THR A 75 -1.01 11.64 -13.63
N PHE A 76 -1.76 12.07 -12.62
CA PHE A 76 -1.72 11.49 -11.28
C PHE A 76 -3.07 11.66 -10.58
N ASN A 77 -3.82 10.57 -10.53
CA ASN A 77 -5.05 10.45 -9.75
C ASN A 77 -4.78 9.56 -8.54
N ALA A 78 -4.90 10.11 -7.35
CA ALA A 78 -4.71 9.35 -6.11
C ALA A 78 -5.57 9.91 -4.98
N ALA A 79 -5.73 9.14 -3.91
CA ALA A 79 -6.40 9.56 -2.70
C ALA A 79 -5.57 9.18 -1.47
N SER A 80 -5.42 10.11 -0.54
CA SER A 80 -4.97 9.79 0.82
C SER A 80 -6.18 9.31 1.61
N VAL A 81 -6.09 8.10 2.10
CA VAL A 81 -7.17 7.42 2.81
C VAL A 81 -6.69 6.92 4.16
N VAL A 82 -7.62 6.85 5.10
CA VAL A 82 -7.48 6.10 6.33
C VAL A 82 -8.34 4.85 6.20
N ILE A 83 -7.74 3.69 6.42
CA ILE A 83 -8.42 2.39 6.31
C ILE A 83 -8.58 1.84 7.72
N THR A 84 -9.81 1.56 8.13
CA THR A 84 -10.10 0.97 9.44
C THR A 84 -10.00 -0.55 9.32
N GLY A 85 -8.77 -1.08 9.39
CA GLY A 85 -8.49 -2.51 9.30
C GLY A 85 -7.14 -2.81 8.64
N ASP A 86 -6.69 -4.07 8.74
CA ASP A 86 -5.41 -4.52 8.19
C ASP A 86 -5.51 -5.02 6.73
N ASP A 87 -6.72 -5.06 6.15
CA ASP A 87 -6.95 -5.61 4.82
C ASP A 87 -6.87 -4.53 3.74
N THR A 88 -5.65 -4.20 3.32
CA THR A 88 -5.44 -3.32 2.15
C THR A 88 -5.56 -4.05 0.82
N GLN A 89 -5.68 -5.38 0.86
CA GLN A 89 -5.72 -6.23 -0.33
C GLN A 89 -7.01 -6.03 -1.12
N ALA A 90 -8.15 -5.90 -0.44
CA ALA A 90 -9.44 -5.67 -1.11
C ALA A 90 -9.46 -4.37 -1.94
N ILE A 91 -8.69 -3.35 -1.54
CA ILE A 91 -8.53 -2.12 -2.32
C ILE A 91 -7.56 -2.33 -3.48
N GLN A 92 -6.47 -3.07 -3.26
CA GLN A 92 -5.48 -3.37 -4.30
C GLN A 92 -6.05 -4.24 -5.42
N ASP A 93 -7.02 -5.11 -5.10
CA ASP A 93 -7.69 -5.99 -6.05
C ASP A 93 -8.73 -5.26 -6.93
N LEU A 94 -9.05 -3.99 -6.63
CA LEU A 94 -9.92 -3.18 -7.47
C LEU A 94 -9.25 -2.90 -8.82
N ASN A 95 -9.97 -3.17 -9.91
CA ASN A 95 -9.46 -3.00 -11.27
C ASN A 95 -9.07 -1.53 -11.59
N GLU A 96 -9.72 -0.58 -10.93
CA GLU A 96 -9.45 0.84 -11.04
C GLU A 96 -8.22 1.29 -10.24
N VAL A 97 -7.71 0.45 -9.33
CA VAL A 97 -6.53 0.76 -8.52
C VAL A 97 -5.26 0.31 -9.23
N ALA A 98 -4.29 1.22 -9.30
CA ALA A 98 -2.98 0.96 -9.87
C ALA A 98 -2.05 0.42 -8.78
N ASP A 99 -1.93 1.17 -7.68
CA ASP A 99 -0.99 0.93 -6.59
C ASP A 99 -1.57 1.45 -5.28
N VAL A 100 -1.15 0.85 -4.15
CA VAL A 100 -1.45 1.33 -2.79
C VAL A 100 -0.13 1.45 -2.04
N TRP A 101 0.12 2.61 -1.42
CA TRP A 101 1.35 2.87 -0.67
C TRP A 101 1.04 3.30 0.76
N PRO A 102 1.76 2.78 1.78
CA PRO A 102 1.68 3.31 3.12
C PRO A 102 2.23 4.75 3.18
N VAL A 103 1.56 5.63 3.91
CA VAL A 103 2.07 6.99 4.14
C VAL A 103 3.23 6.91 5.12
N SER A 104 4.38 7.44 4.72
CA SER A 104 5.58 7.48 5.56
C SER A 104 5.94 8.90 5.95
N VAL A 105 6.43 9.06 7.18
CA VAL A 105 6.98 10.32 7.67
C VAL A 105 8.38 10.49 7.09
N MET A 106 8.57 11.57 6.34
CA MET A 106 9.91 11.95 5.88
C MET A 106 10.60 12.73 6.99
N THR A 107 11.68 12.15 7.54
CA THR A 107 12.54 12.89 8.47
C THR A 107 13.44 13.81 7.64
N LEU A 108 13.21 15.12 7.71
CA LEU A 108 14.16 16.06 7.16
C LEU A 108 15.41 16.08 8.04
N PRO A 109 16.63 16.07 7.46
CA PRO A 109 17.83 16.31 8.26
C PRO A 109 17.63 17.64 8.96
N SER A 110 17.90 17.68 10.27
CA SER A 110 17.76 18.89 11.06
C SER A 110 18.57 19.99 10.39
N TRP A 111 17.87 20.95 9.80
CA TRP A 111 18.51 22.16 9.30
C TRP A 111 19.05 22.87 10.53
N LYS A 112 20.36 22.68 10.79
CA LYS A 112 21.10 23.55 11.70
C LYS A 112 21.12 24.91 11.01
N GLY A 113 20.11 25.73 11.31
CA GLY A 113 20.18 27.15 11.08
C GLY A 113 21.31 27.70 11.93
N GLU A 114 22.53 27.74 11.39
CA GLU A 114 23.50 28.74 11.82
C GLU A 114 22.86 30.10 11.52
N SER A 115 22.40 30.74 12.58
CA SER A 115 21.99 32.13 12.60
C SER A 115 23.13 32.99 12.05
N LEU A 116 22.87 33.67 10.92
CA LEU A 116 23.63 34.83 10.48
C LEU A 116 23.25 36.05 11.32
#